data_AF-A0A932H127-F1
#
_entry.id   AF-A0A932H127-F1
#
_cell.length_a   1.000
_cell.length_b   1.000
_cell.length_c   1.000
_cell.angle_alpha   90.00
_cell.angle_beta   90.00
_cell.angle_gamma   90.00
#
_symmetry.space_group_name_H-M   'P 1'
#
loop_
_entity.id
_entity.type
_entity.pdbx_description
1 polymer ?
#
loop_
_entity_poly.entity_id
_entity_poly.type
_entity_poly.pdbx_seq_one_letter_code
_entity_poly.pdbx_strand_id
1 'polypeptide(L)'
;MTLKVILAGDPAIAVTEEAMPALPKWELSHIGLFVTDMDRMRDFYTRLLGFSVMDAGEMGDAPRRVRLTFLSKDPKDHHQIVLVSGREQGTRSTVNQITYRVASLKEVRAMHDLAVANKVEGVDPVDHGNAWSVYFLDPEGNRLEFFCDTPWHVQQPHRVALDFSLSDKAIREATRRRIANDPTLLPFGKWREKKRRELGLAASRPRRQRKRA
;
A
#
# COMPACT_ATOMS: atom_id res chain seq x y z
N MET A 1 26.96 -0.21 -68.26
CA MET A 1 26.87 1.00 -67.41
C MET A 1 25.96 0.62 -66.25
N THR A 2 26.56 0.13 -65.16
CA THR A 2 25.83 -0.34 -63.97
C THR A 2 26.58 0.17 -62.75
N LEU A 3 25.93 1.06 -62.02
CA LEU A 3 26.46 1.82 -60.89
C LEU A 3 26.80 0.88 -59.72
N LYS A 4 28.05 0.91 -59.24
CA LYS A 4 28.42 0.41 -57.91
C LYS A 4 28.03 1.49 -56.90
N VAL A 5 27.00 1.23 -56.08
CA VAL A 5 26.75 2.01 -54.87
C VAL A 5 27.58 1.36 -53.75
N ILE A 6 28.61 2.06 -53.29
CA ILE A 6 29.33 1.73 -52.05
C ILE A 6 28.55 2.41 -50.94
N LEU A 7 27.79 1.64 -50.16
CA LEU A 7 27.26 2.11 -48.88
C LEU A 7 28.38 2.01 -47.86
N ALA A 8 28.89 3.16 -47.44
CA ALA A 8 29.76 3.27 -46.27
C ALA A 8 28.96 2.81 -45.05
N GLY A 9 29.45 1.76 -44.37
CA GLY A 9 28.87 1.29 -43.12
C GLY A 9 29.08 2.33 -42.03
N ASP A 10 27.98 2.76 -41.40
CA ASP A 10 28.03 3.46 -40.13
C ASP A 10 28.75 2.57 -39.10
N PRO A 11 29.77 3.08 -38.38
CA PRO A 11 30.38 2.33 -37.29
C PRO A 11 29.31 2.16 -36.20
N ALA A 12 28.85 0.92 -36.05
CA ALA A 12 28.03 0.52 -34.93
C ALA A 12 28.68 1.00 -33.63
N ILE A 13 28.04 1.94 -32.94
CA ILE A 13 28.35 2.26 -31.56
C ILE A 13 28.06 0.96 -30.80
N ALA A 14 29.12 0.20 -30.52
CA ALA A 14 29.06 -0.93 -29.61
C ALA A 14 28.66 -0.35 -28.25
N VAL A 15 27.37 -0.43 -27.92
CA VAL A 15 26.89 -0.25 -26.56
C VAL A 15 27.42 -1.46 -25.81
N THR A 16 28.62 -1.35 -25.25
CA THR A 16 29.10 -2.28 -24.26
C THR A 16 28.11 -2.20 -23.11
N GLU A 17 27.40 -3.30 -22.87
CA GLU A 17 26.49 -3.45 -21.74
C GLU A 17 27.36 -3.44 -20.48
N GLU A 18 27.81 -2.26 -20.06
CA GLU A 18 28.49 -2.08 -18.78
C GLU A 18 27.53 -2.58 -17.71
N ALA A 19 27.95 -3.65 -17.02
CA ALA A 19 27.13 -4.26 -15.99
C ALA A 19 26.73 -3.18 -14.97
N MET A 20 25.43 -2.94 -14.86
CA MET A 20 24.91 -1.96 -13.91
C MET A 20 25.46 -2.26 -12.51
N PRO A 21 25.94 -1.25 -11.77
CA PRO A 21 26.43 -1.46 -10.43
C PRO A 21 25.32 -2.03 -9.55
N ALA A 22 25.70 -2.89 -8.61
CA ALA A 22 24.75 -3.45 -7.65
C ALA A 22 24.07 -2.31 -6.87
N LEU A 23 22.74 -2.35 -6.79
CA LEU A 23 21.98 -1.35 -6.06
C LEU A 23 22.27 -1.45 -4.55
N PRO A 24 22.39 -0.31 -3.84
CA PRO A 24 22.42 -0.32 -2.39
C PRO A 24 21.09 -0.84 -1.83
N LYS A 25 21.10 -1.30 -0.58
CA LYS A 25 19.87 -1.68 0.12
C LYS A 25 19.09 -0.41 0.52
N TRP A 26 17.81 -0.37 0.20
CA TRP A 26 16.88 0.69 0.59
C TRP A 26 15.53 0.08 0.98
N GLU A 27 14.76 0.80 1.79
CA GLU A 27 13.38 0.46 2.15
C GLU A 27 12.48 1.67 1.91
N LEU A 28 11.21 1.41 1.60
CA LEU A 28 10.20 2.48 1.55
C LEU A 28 9.92 2.96 2.97
N SER A 29 10.16 4.25 3.24
CA SER A 29 9.95 4.86 4.56
C SER A 29 8.61 5.61 4.63
N HIS A 30 8.37 6.55 3.70
CA HIS A 30 7.20 7.43 3.74
C HIS A 30 6.72 7.85 2.35
N ILE A 31 5.54 8.45 2.31
CA ILE A 31 4.94 9.06 1.12
C ILE A 31 4.57 10.51 1.38
N GLY A 32 4.54 11.32 0.32
CA GLY A 32 4.05 12.70 0.36
C GLY A 32 2.73 12.84 -0.39
N LEU A 33 1.80 13.60 0.21
CA LEU A 33 0.49 13.88 -0.37
C LEU A 33 0.32 15.38 -0.55
N PHE A 34 0.08 15.82 -1.78
CA PHE A 34 -0.40 17.19 -1.99
C PHE A 34 -1.86 17.30 -1.56
N VAL A 35 -2.17 18.32 -0.76
CA VAL A 35 -3.50 18.55 -0.20
C VAL A 35 -4.07 19.88 -0.63
N THR A 36 -5.40 19.91 -0.74
CA THR A 36 -6.20 21.13 -0.99
C THR A 36 -6.55 21.84 0.32
N ASP A 37 -6.79 21.08 1.40
CA ASP A 37 -7.14 21.56 2.73
C ASP A 37 -6.29 20.83 3.78
N MET A 38 -5.24 21.52 4.23
CA MET A 38 -4.29 20.99 5.20
C MET A 38 -4.95 20.62 6.53
N ASP A 39 -5.84 21.48 7.02
CA ASP A 39 -6.38 21.31 8.37
C ASP A 39 -7.41 20.19 8.41
N ARG A 40 -8.24 20.05 7.36
CA ARG A 40 -9.18 18.92 7.20
C ARG A 40 -8.46 17.58 7.05
N MET A 41 -7.40 17.53 6.26
CA MET A 41 -6.60 16.32 6.08
C MET A 41 -5.88 15.93 7.36
N ARG A 42 -5.24 16.89 8.03
CA ARG A 42 -4.59 16.66 9.32
C ARG A 42 -5.59 16.15 10.37
N ASP A 43 -6.78 16.75 10.48
CA ASP A 43 -7.81 16.30 11.42
C ASP A 43 -8.20 14.84 11.18
N PHE A 44 -8.45 14.47 9.92
CA PHE A 44 -8.81 13.10 9.57
C PHE A 44 -7.73 12.09 9.96
N TYR A 45 -6.47 12.32 9.56
CA TYR A 45 -5.39 11.37 9.86
C TYR A 45 -5.09 11.30 11.37
N THR A 46 -5.21 12.40 12.10
CA THR A 46 -4.95 12.42 13.55
C THR A 46 -6.11 11.88 14.37
N ARG A 47 -7.34 12.36 14.16
CA ARG A 47 -8.48 11.97 14.99
C ARG A 47 -9.07 10.61 14.61
N LEU A 48 -9.23 10.32 13.33
CA LEU A 48 -9.83 9.06 12.89
C LEU A 48 -8.79 7.94 12.87
N LEU A 49 -7.63 8.18 12.25
CA LEU A 49 -6.61 7.14 12.08
C LEU A 49 -5.57 7.10 13.21
N GLY A 50 -5.58 8.10 14.10
CA GLY A 50 -4.73 8.12 15.29
C GLY A 50 -3.24 8.35 14.97
N PHE A 51 -2.91 9.01 13.86
CA PHE A 51 -1.54 9.47 13.62
C PHE A 51 -1.19 10.60 14.60
N SER A 52 0.07 10.65 15.01
CA SER A 52 0.62 11.79 15.74
C SER A 52 1.22 12.78 14.74
N VAL A 53 1.06 14.07 15.01
CA VAL A 53 1.85 15.11 14.34
C VAL A 53 3.25 15.09 14.94
N MET A 54 4.22 14.85 14.08
CA MET A 54 5.63 14.75 14.45
C MET A 54 6.31 16.11 14.33
N ASP A 55 6.01 16.83 13.24
CA ASP A 55 6.42 18.20 12.97
C ASP A 55 5.41 18.90 12.05
N ALA A 56 5.42 20.23 12.04
CA ALA A 56 4.68 21.04 11.06
C ALA A 56 5.39 22.38 10.84
N GLY A 57 5.29 22.93 9.63
CA GLY A 57 5.94 24.20 9.31
C GLY A 57 5.58 24.73 7.93
N GLU A 58 6.16 25.88 7.60
CA GLU A 58 6.05 26.51 6.30
C GLU A 58 7.42 26.56 5.63
N MET A 59 7.47 26.31 4.32
CA MET A 59 8.68 26.35 3.52
C MET A 59 8.47 27.24 2.29
N GLY A 60 9.52 27.99 1.93
CA GLY A 60 9.51 28.90 0.78
C GLY A 60 9.08 30.34 1.12
N ASP A 61 9.34 31.22 0.17
CA ASP A 61 9.04 32.65 0.29
C ASP A 61 7.69 33.01 -0.32
N ALA A 62 7.12 34.14 0.10
CA ALA A 62 5.93 34.69 -0.53
C ALA A 62 6.19 34.95 -2.03
N PRO A 63 5.24 34.61 -2.93
CA PRO A 63 3.91 34.07 -2.68
C PRO A 63 3.82 32.53 -2.70
N ARG A 64 4.94 31.79 -2.85
CA ARG A 64 4.97 30.33 -3.05
C ARG A 64 5.19 29.53 -1.76
N ARG A 65 4.66 30.02 -0.65
CA ARG A 65 4.84 29.40 0.66
C ARG A 65 4.00 28.13 0.76
N VAL A 66 4.62 27.03 1.17
CA VAL A 66 4.02 25.71 1.28
C VAL A 66 3.92 25.32 2.75
N ARG A 67 2.74 24.90 3.20
CA ARG A 67 2.54 24.28 4.51
C ARG A 67 2.87 22.79 4.44
N LEU A 68 3.56 22.28 5.45
CA LEU A 68 3.87 20.87 5.63
C LEU A 68 3.39 20.36 6.98
N THR A 69 2.91 19.11 7.03
CA THR A 69 2.60 18.40 8.28
C THR A 69 3.09 16.96 8.18
N PHE A 70 3.95 16.56 9.12
CA PHE A 70 4.59 15.25 9.17
C PHE A 70 3.86 14.37 10.17
N LEU A 71 3.44 13.17 9.75
CA LEU A 71 2.56 12.28 10.51
C LEU A 71 3.18 10.88 10.68
N SER A 72 3.14 10.32 11.89
CA SER A 72 3.58 8.94 12.15
C SER A 72 2.69 8.21 13.17
N LYS A 73 2.65 6.87 13.09
CA LYS A 73 2.19 5.98 14.17
C LYS A 73 3.31 5.10 14.74
N ASP A 74 4.51 5.14 14.15
CA ASP A 74 5.65 4.31 14.56
C ASP A 74 6.90 5.20 14.65
N PRO A 75 7.53 5.34 15.84
CA PRO A 75 8.74 6.15 15.99
C PRO A 75 9.97 5.59 15.26
N LYS A 76 9.90 4.39 14.66
CA LYS A 76 10.93 3.89 13.74
C LYS A 76 11.18 4.87 12.59
N ASP A 77 10.12 5.47 12.07
CA ASP A 77 10.17 6.45 10.99
C ASP A 77 9.73 7.82 11.54
N HIS A 78 10.52 8.88 11.27
CA HIS A 78 10.18 10.25 11.72
C HIS A 78 8.77 10.64 11.27
N HIS A 79 8.37 10.21 10.07
CA HIS A 79 7.02 10.28 9.54
C HIS A 79 6.82 9.15 8.55
N GLN A 80 5.58 8.69 8.44
CA GLN A 80 5.14 7.73 7.41
C GLN A 80 4.37 8.45 6.29
N ILE A 81 3.79 9.62 6.61
CA ILE A 81 3.06 10.49 5.67
C ILE A 81 3.51 11.93 5.90
N VAL A 82 3.79 12.65 4.82
CA VAL A 82 3.87 14.11 4.83
C VAL A 82 2.72 14.70 4.01
N LEU A 83 1.93 15.56 4.62
CA LEU A 83 0.94 16.38 3.93
C LEU A 83 1.62 17.67 3.47
N VAL A 84 1.40 18.06 2.22
CA VAL A 84 2.03 19.23 1.58
C VAL A 84 0.94 20.06 0.93
N SER A 85 0.78 21.33 1.30
CA SER A 85 -0.22 22.18 0.62
C SER A 85 0.16 22.42 -0.84
N GLY A 86 -0.83 22.67 -1.69
CA GLY A 86 -0.60 23.13 -3.07
C GLY A 86 -1.26 22.26 -4.13
N ARG A 87 -2.08 21.28 -3.75
CA ARG A 87 -3.00 20.65 -4.70
C ARG A 87 -4.08 21.66 -5.08
N GLU A 88 -4.36 21.78 -6.36
CA GLU A 88 -5.42 22.67 -6.86
C GLU A 88 -6.82 22.10 -6.53
N GLN A 89 -7.72 22.98 -6.11
CA GLN A 89 -9.11 22.61 -5.78
C GLN A 89 -9.81 22.04 -7.03
N GLY A 90 -10.63 21.00 -6.85
CA GLY A 90 -11.37 20.37 -7.95
C GLY A 90 -10.55 19.37 -8.76
N THR A 91 -9.24 19.28 -8.54
CA THR A 91 -8.43 18.22 -9.13
C THR A 91 -8.69 16.89 -8.45
N ARG A 92 -8.73 15.81 -9.24
CA ARG A 92 -8.85 14.45 -8.70
C ARG A 92 -7.52 14.04 -8.06
N SER A 93 -7.59 13.31 -6.95
CA SER A 93 -6.39 12.65 -6.41
C SER A 93 -5.79 11.67 -7.41
N THR A 94 -4.46 11.66 -7.51
CA THR A 94 -3.67 10.67 -8.27
C THR A 94 -3.35 9.42 -7.45
N VAL A 95 -3.64 9.44 -6.13
CA VAL A 95 -3.40 8.30 -5.25
C VAL A 95 -4.49 7.26 -5.49
N ASN A 96 -4.10 6.15 -6.12
CA ASN A 96 -5.01 5.02 -6.27
C ASN A 96 -5.31 4.36 -4.93
N GLN A 97 -4.30 4.18 -4.07
CA GLN A 97 -4.45 3.50 -2.79
C GLN A 97 -3.27 3.74 -1.82
N ILE A 98 -3.58 3.88 -0.53
CA ILE A 98 -2.62 3.77 0.58
C ILE A 98 -3.07 2.62 1.48
N THR A 99 -2.22 1.60 1.64
CA THR A 99 -2.59 0.36 2.32
C THR A 99 -1.88 0.20 3.66
N TYR A 100 -2.66 -0.10 4.69
CA TYR A 100 -2.21 -0.42 6.03
C TYR A 100 -2.52 -1.87 6.37
N ARG A 101 -1.51 -2.56 6.92
CA ARG A 101 -1.69 -3.93 7.39
C ARG A 101 -2.18 -3.93 8.84
N VAL A 102 -3.24 -4.67 9.09
CA VAL A 102 -3.75 -4.96 10.44
C VAL A 102 -3.54 -6.42 10.82
N ALA A 103 -3.66 -6.73 12.10
CA ALA A 103 -3.24 -8.04 12.62
C ALA A 103 -4.18 -9.19 12.25
N SER A 104 -5.46 -8.92 12.01
CA SER A 104 -6.46 -9.98 11.81
C SER A 104 -7.75 -9.46 11.16
N LEU A 105 -8.63 -10.38 10.76
CA LEU A 105 -9.96 -10.08 10.23
C LEU A 105 -10.80 -9.25 11.23
N LYS A 106 -10.63 -9.50 12.53
CA LYS A 106 -11.27 -8.70 13.59
C LYS A 106 -10.86 -7.24 13.52
N GLU A 107 -9.59 -6.95 13.26
CA GLU A 107 -9.09 -5.58 13.13
C GLU A 107 -9.57 -4.92 11.82
N VAL A 108 -9.70 -5.69 10.73
CA VAL A 108 -10.31 -5.19 9.48
C VAL A 108 -11.77 -4.78 9.73
N ARG A 109 -12.52 -5.62 10.45
CA ARG A 109 -13.89 -5.31 10.89
C ARG A 109 -13.94 -4.07 11.78
N ALA A 110 -13.02 -3.93 12.74
CA ALA A 110 -12.95 -2.75 13.59
C ALA A 110 -12.75 -1.45 12.77
N MET A 111 -11.91 -1.49 11.73
CA MET A 111 -11.73 -0.35 10.82
C MET A 111 -12.96 -0.07 9.96
N HIS A 112 -13.68 -1.11 9.53
CA HIS A 112 -14.97 -0.96 8.85
C HIS A 112 -15.98 -0.25 9.75
N ASP A 113 -16.16 -0.75 10.98
CA ASP A 113 -17.15 -0.21 11.93
C ASP A 113 -16.81 1.23 12.32
N LEU A 114 -15.52 1.55 12.49
CA LEU A 114 -15.04 2.91 12.72
C LEU A 114 -15.40 3.85 11.55
N ALA A 115 -15.16 3.41 10.31
CA ALA A 115 -15.46 4.21 9.11
C ALA A 115 -16.96 4.45 8.95
N VAL A 116 -17.79 3.42 9.15
CA VAL A 116 -19.26 3.51 9.12
C VAL A 116 -19.78 4.46 10.21
N ALA A 117 -19.31 4.30 11.46
CA ALA A 117 -19.74 5.12 12.59
C ALA A 117 -19.41 6.62 12.40
N ASN A 118 -18.33 6.92 11.69
CA ASN A 118 -17.91 8.29 11.37
C ASN A 118 -18.42 8.78 10.00
N LYS A 119 -19.28 8.02 9.31
CA LYS A 119 -19.86 8.35 8.00
C LYS A 119 -18.79 8.68 6.95
N VAL A 120 -17.67 7.96 6.99
CA VAL A 120 -16.60 8.10 5.99
C VAL A 120 -17.12 7.61 4.63
N GLU A 121 -16.73 8.29 3.56
CA GLU A 121 -17.19 7.95 2.22
C GLU A 121 -16.50 6.69 1.67
N GLY A 122 -17.20 5.97 0.78
CA GLY A 122 -16.62 4.88 0.01
C GLY A 122 -16.29 3.61 0.80
N VAL A 123 -16.94 3.37 1.94
CA VAL A 123 -16.75 2.12 2.72
C VAL A 123 -17.09 0.90 1.86
N ASP A 124 -16.09 0.05 1.66
CA ASP A 124 -16.13 -1.07 0.71
C ASP A 124 -15.33 -2.26 1.27
N PRO A 125 -15.98 -3.21 1.95
CA PRO A 125 -15.33 -4.41 2.48
C PRO A 125 -15.19 -5.48 1.39
N VAL A 126 -13.97 -6.02 1.24
CA VAL A 126 -13.60 -6.88 0.11
C VAL A 126 -12.85 -8.14 0.56
N ASP A 127 -13.20 -9.25 -0.08
CA ASP A 127 -12.52 -10.52 -0.03
C ASP A 127 -11.74 -10.76 -1.33
N HIS A 128 -10.41 -10.79 -1.22
CA HIS A 128 -9.49 -11.07 -2.32
C HIS A 128 -9.07 -12.54 -2.40
N GLY A 129 -9.64 -13.41 -1.57
CA GLY A 129 -9.25 -14.80 -1.38
C GLY A 129 -7.92 -14.96 -0.62
N ASN A 130 -6.92 -14.17 -1.00
CA ASN A 130 -5.61 -14.11 -0.36
C ASN A 130 -5.50 -13.04 0.75
N ALA A 131 -6.43 -12.09 0.78
CA ALA A 131 -6.55 -11.07 1.82
C ALA A 131 -8.02 -10.73 2.09
N TRP A 132 -8.29 -10.26 3.30
CA TRP A 132 -9.53 -9.54 3.63
C TRP A 132 -9.19 -8.09 3.89
N SER A 133 -9.98 -7.18 3.33
CA SER A 133 -9.75 -5.74 3.42
C SER A 133 -11.05 -4.97 3.63
N VAL A 134 -10.90 -3.75 4.12
CA VAL A 134 -11.90 -2.70 3.97
C VAL A 134 -11.24 -1.48 3.35
N TYR A 135 -11.94 -0.89 2.39
CA TYR A 135 -11.56 0.36 1.77
C TYR A 135 -12.48 1.48 2.20
N PHE A 136 -11.96 2.71 2.23
CA PHE A 136 -12.75 3.94 2.36
C PHE A 136 -11.90 5.13 1.87
N LEU A 137 -12.53 6.29 1.71
CA LEU A 137 -11.86 7.49 1.23
C LEU A 137 -11.46 8.39 2.40
N ASP A 138 -10.31 9.03 2.28
CA ASP A 138 -10.04 10.22 3.08
C ASP A 138 -10.83 11.43 2.56
N PRO A 139 -10.79 12.60 3.24
CA PRO A 139 -11.59 13.76 2.88
C PRO A 139 -11.31 14.35 1.50
N GLU A 140 -10.21 13.94 0.88
CA GLU A 140 -9.71 14.42 -0.40
C GLU A 140 -9.76 13.35 -1.50
N GLY A 141 -10.39 12.20 -1.21
CA GLY A 141 -10.65 11.14 -2.17
C GLY A 141 -9.47 10.18 -2.36
N ASN A 142 -8.44 10.21 -1.51
CA ASN A 142 -7.42 9.17 -1.53
C ASN A 142 -8.03 7.88 -0.97
N ARG A 143 -7.90 6.77 -1.71
CA ARG A 143 -8.41 5.48 -1.25
C ARG A 143 -7.47 4.90 -0.19
N LEU A 144 -8.01 4.59 0.97
CA LEU A 144 -7.29 3.92 2.05
C LEU A 144 -7.73 2.45 2.09
N GLU A 145 -6.80 1.56 2.40
CA GLU A 145 -7.06 0.14 2.61
C GLU A 145 -6.54 -0.30 3.98
N PHE A 146 -7.36 -1.04 4.72
CA PHE A 146 -6.91 -1.76 5.91
C PHE A 146 -7.11 -3.25 5.66
N PHE A 147 -6.02 -4.03 5.66
CA PHE A 147 -6.08 -5.45 5.27
C PHE A 147 -5.29 -6.38 6.20
N CYS A 148 -5.70 -7.65 6.20
CA CYS A 148 -4.89 -8.75 6.71
C CYS A 148 -4.85 -9.90 5.68
N ASP A 149 -3.77 -10.69 5.69
CA ASP A 149 -3.71 -11.87 4.83
C ASP A 149 -4.66 -12.96 5.32
N THR A 150 -5.20 -13.74 4.40
CA THR A 150 -5.79 -15.04 4.76
C THR A 150 -4.66 -16.08 4.92
N PRO A 151 -4.95 -17.26 5.50
CA PRO A 151 -3.99 -18.37 5.52
C PRO A 151 -3.64 -18.92 4.13
N TRP A 152 -4.36 -18.51 3.09
CA TRP A 152 -4.31 -19.07 1.75
C TRP A 152 -3.85 -18.02 0.75
N HIS A 153 -3.06 -18.44 -0.22
CA HIS A 153 -2.80 -17.65 -1.40
C HIS A 153 -3.63 -18.22 -2.56
N VAL A 154 -4.26 -17.32 -3.31
CA VAL A 154 -4.75 -17.50 -4.68
C VAL A 154 -4.24 -16.34 -5.53
N GLN A 155 -4.07 -16.55 -6.82
CA GLN A 155 -3.58 -15.55 -7.76
C GLN A 155 -4.63 -14.47 -7.99
N GLN A 156 -4.26 -13.21 -7.77
CA GLN A 156 -5.11 -12.08 -8.13
C GLN A 156 -5.22 -11.88 -9.65
N PRO A 157 -6.31 -11.26 -10.15
CA PRO A 157 -7.32 -10.51 -9.41
C PRO A 157 -8.47 -11.36 -8.85
N HIS A 158 -8.86 -11.09 -7.61
CA HIS A 158 -10.15 -11.47 -7.02
C HIS A 158 -10.73 -10.27 -6.29
N ARG A 159 -12.02 -10.04 -6.44
CA ARG A 159 -12.75 -9.00 -5.72
C ARG A 159 -14.18 -9.45 -5.50
N VAL A 160 -14.48 -9.87 -4.27
CA VAL A 160 -15.83 -10.29 -3.87
C VAL A 160 -16.24 -9.47 -2.66
N ALA A 161 -17.52 -9.11 -2.54
CA ALA A 161 -18.02 -8.43 -1.35
C ALA A 161 -17.76 -9.26 -0.10
N LEU A 162 -17.21 -8.63 0.94
CA LEU A 162 -17.00 -9.22 2.24
C LEU A 162 -18.16 -8.84 3.17
N ASP A 163 -18.97 -9.83 3.55
CA ASP A 163 -20.16 -9.60 4.36
C ASP A 163 -19.83 -9.56 5.85
N PHE A 164 -19.75 -8.35 6.41
CA PHE A 164 -19.54 -8.14 7.84
C PHE A 164 -20.79 -8.37 8.71
N SER A 165 -21.95 -8.72 8.16
CA SER A 165 -23.05 -9.24 9.00
C SER A 165 -22.73 -10.64 9.56
N LEU A 166 -21.82 -11.37 8.93
CA LEU A 166 -21.38 -12.70 9.35
C LEU A 166 -20.32 -12.63 10.44
N SER A 167 -20.22 -13.69 11.25
CA SER A 167 -19.09 -13.87 12.18
C SER A 167 -17.76 -14.08 11.45
N ASP A 168 -16.64 -13.75 12.08
CA ASP A 168 -15.29 -13.96 11.50
C ASP A 168 -15.05 -15.41 11.09
N LYS A 169 -15.60 -16.38 11.85
CA LYS A 169 -15.55 -17.80 11.50
C LYS A 169 -16.31 -18.09 10.20
N ALA A 170 -17.53 -17.59 10.08
CA ALA A 170 -18.36 -17.79 8.89
C ALA A 170 -17.76 -17.12 7.64
N ILE A 171 -17.20 -15.91 7.78
CA ILE A 171 -16.44 -15.25 6.71
C ILE A 171 -15.28 -16.13 6.24
N ARG A 172 -14.48 -16.64 7.18
CA ARG A 172 -13.33 -17.48 6.89
C ARG A 172 -13.74 -18.77 6.15
N GLU A 173 -14.84 -19.40 6.56
CA GLU A 173 -15.39 -20.58 5.90
C GLU A 173 -15.95 -20.26 4.51
N ALA A 174 -16.64 -19.13 4.34
CA ALA A 174 -17.12 -18.65 3.05
C ALA A 174 -15.96 -18.40 2.08
N THR A 175 -14.91 -17.73 2.55
CA THR A 175 -13.67 -17.50 1.80
C THR A 175 -13.07 -18.82 1.35
N ARG A 176 -12.91 -19.76 2.29
CA ARG A 176 -12.29 -21.07 2.02
C ARG A 176 -13.08 -21.87 0.98
N ARG A 177 -14.41 -21.88 1.08
CA ARG A 177 -15.28 -22.56 0.10
C ARG A 177 -15.13 -21.95 -1.28
N ARG A 178 -15.08 -20.63 -1.38
CA ARG A 178 -14.98 -19.92 -2.66
C ARG A 178 -13.69 -20.24 -3.41
N ILE A 179 -12.56 -20.28 -2.70
CA ILE A 179 -11.25 -20.52 -3.30
C ILE A 179 -10.90 -22.01 -3.41
N ALA A 180 -11.79 -22.93 -3.02
CA ALA A 180 -11.47 -24.34 -2.85
C ALA A 180 -11.01 -25.03 -4.15
N ASN A 181 -11.56 -24.60 -5.29
CA ASN A 181 -11.27 -25.14 -6.61
C ASN A 181 -10.32 -24.25 -7.44
N ASP A 182 -9.72 -23.22 -6.82
CA ASP A 182 -8.78 -22.35 -7.52
C ASP A 182 -7.47 -23.12 -7.80
N PRO A 183 -7.02 -23.20 -9.08
CA PRO A 183 -5.83 -23.98 -9.44
C PRO A 183 -4.53 -23.40 -8.86
N THR A 184 -4.55 -22.16 -8.40
CA THR A 184 -3.40 -21.47 -7.81
C THR A 184 -3.40 -21.50 -6.28
N LEU A 185 -4.37 -22.17 -5.67
CA LEU A 185 -4.53 -22.27 -4.23
C LEU A 185 -3.34 -22.96 -3.55
N LEU A 186 -2.70 -22.27 -2.61
CA LEU A 186 -1.69 -22.86 -1.72
C LEU A 186 -1.65 -22.16 -0.35
N PRO A 187 -1.05 -22.76 0.70
CA PRO A 187 -0.82 -22.05 1.95
C PRO A 187 0.01 -20.78 1.72
N PHE A 188 -0.39 -19.65 2.30
CA PHE A 188 0.26 -18.35 2.05
C PHE A 188 1.77 -18.39 2.41
N GLY A 189 2.13 -19.12 3.47
CA GLY A 189 3.53 -19.33 3.86
C GLY A 189 4.38 -19.98 2.76
N LYS A 190 3.83 -20.95 2.03
CA LYS A 190 4.51 -21.61 0.90
C LYS A 190 4.70 -20.66 -0.27
N TRP A 191 3.72 -19.81 -0.56
CA TRP A 191 3.86 -18.75 -1.55
C TRP A 191 4.98 -17.76 -1.18
N ARG A 192 5.05 -17.33 0.07
CA ARG A 192 6.12 -16.43 0.56
C ARG A 192 7.51 -17.06 0.45
N GLU A 193 7.65 -18.33 0.80
CA GLU A 193 8.90 -19.07 0.63
C GLU A 193 9.33 -19.14 -0.83
N LYS A 194 8.39 -19.40 -1.75
CA LYS A 194 8.64 -19.38 -3.19
C LYS A 194 9.14 -18.01 -3.65
N LYS A 195 8.42 -16.93 -3.34
CA LYS A 195 8.78 -15.56 -3.73
C LYS A 195 10.10 -15.10 -3.14
N ARG A 196 10.40 -15.50 -1.91
CA ARG A 196 11.69 -15.20 -1.27
C ARG A 196 12.87 -15.77 -2.06
N ARG A 197 12.76 -17.02 -2.55
CA ARG A 197 13.79 -17.65 -3.39
C ARG A 197 13.93 -16.94 -4.73
N GLU A 198 12.81 -16.61 -5.38
CA GLU A 198 12.79 -15.85 -6.64
C GLU A 198 13.46 -14.48 -6.51
N LEU A 199 13.32 -13.83 -5.34
CA LEU A 199 13.94 -12.53 -5.04
C LEU A 199 15.37 -12.64 -4.49
N GLY A 200 15.96 -13.84 -4.40
CA GLY A 200 17.31 -14.03 -3.85
C GLY A 200 17.46 -13.64 -2.37
N LEU A 201 16.35 -13.59 -1.62
CA LEU A 201 16.35 -13.15 -0.22
C LEU A 201 16.68 -14.30 0.74
N ALA A 202 17.46 -14.02 1.79
CA ALA A 202 17.82 -15.01 2.81
C ALA A 202 16.59 -15.59 3.53
N ALA A 203 16.63 -16.86 3.90
CA ALA A 203 15.55 -17.55 4.61
C ALA A 203 15.16 -16.80 5.91
N SER A 204 13.87 -16.63 6.17
CA SER A 204 13.41 -16.02 7.43
C SER A 204 13.79 -16.90 8.61
N ARG A 205 14.56 -16.35 9.56
CA ARG A 205 14.71 -16.98 10.87
C ARG A 205 13.36 -17.05 11.58
N PRO A 206 12.97 -18.18 12.19
CA PRO A 206 11.73 -18.26 12.95
C PRO A 206 11.75 -17.23 14.09
N ARG A 207 10.66 -16.45 14.23
CA ARG A 207 10.45 -15.59 15.41
C ARG A 207 10.44 -16.49 16.65
N ARG A 208 11.46 -16.40 17.49
CA ARG A 208 11.43 -17.03 18.82
C ARG A 208 10.23 -16.44 19.57
N GLN A 209 9.23 -17.27 19.87
CA GLN A 209 8.20 -16.91 20.84
C GLN A 209 8.92 -16.62 22.15
N ARG A 210 8.92 -15.35 22.59
CA ARG A 210 9.27 -15.04 23.97
C ARG A 210 8.19 -15.70 24.84
N LYS A 211 8.53 -16.83 25.47
CA LYS A 211 7.77 -17.33 26.61
C LYS A 211 7.73 -16.17 27.61
N ARG A 212 6.53 -15.62 27.84
CA ARG A 212 6.33 -14.73 28.99
C ARG A 212 6.52 -15.60 30.22
N ALA A 213 7.55 -15.28 31.01
CA ALA A 213 7.69 -15.73 32.39
C ALA A 213 6.80 -14.85 33.26
#